data_AF-A0A438CWF5-F1
#
_entry.id   AF-A0A438CWF5-F1
#
_cell.length_a   1.000
_cell.length_b   1.000
_cell.length_c   1.000
_cell.angle_alpha   90.00
_cell.angle_beta   90.00
_cell.angle_gamma   90.00
#
_symmetry.space_group_name_H-M   'P 1'
#
loop_
_entity.id
_entity.type
_entity.pdbx_description
1 polymer ?
#
loop_
_entity_poly.entity_id
_entity_poly.type
_entity_poly.pdbx_seq_one_letter_code
_entity_poly.pdbx_strand_id
1 'polypeptide(L)'
;MQDHHCLWINNCVGYWNYKAFVMLVLYATIGSIHSTVILVTCALQRDWDFSGRVPVKIFYFTFGAMMVALSLTLGTFLGWHIYLLTHNMTTIEYYEGIRAAWLAKKSGQSYRHPFNVGVYKNITLVLGPNMLKWLCPSSVGHLKDGISFPVSRYNS
;
A
#
# COMPACT_ATOMS: atom_id res chain seq x y z
N MET A 1 5.62 2.30 -17.43
CA MET A 1 4.46 2.42 -16.53
C MET A 1 4.79 3.35 -15.35
N GLN A 2 3.97 4.38 -15.14
CA GLN A 2 4.02 5.28 -14.00
C GLN A 2 2.75 5.05 -13.17
N ASP A 3 2.88 4.96 -11.85
CA ASP A 3 1.74 4.81 -10.95
C ASP A 3 1.25 6.18 -10.49
N HIS A 4 2.11 6.96 -9.84
CA HIS A 4 1.83 8.33 -9.42
C HIS A 4 3.12 9.08 -9.10
N HIS A 5 3.04 10.40 -8.95
CA HIS A 5 4.10 11.18 -8.31
C HIS A 5 3.83 11.28 -6.81
N CYS A 6 4.75 10.76 -6.00
CA CYS A 6 4.59 10.73 -4.56
C CYS A 6 5.39 11.88 -3.94
N LEU A 7 4.68 12.90 -3.43
CA LEU A 7 5.29 14.07 -2.80
C LEU A 7 6.10 13.68 -1.54
N TRP A 8 5.66 12.64 -0.82
CA TRP A 8 6.27 12.19 0.43
C TRP A 8 7.70 11.65 0.27
N ILE A 9 8.00 11.05 -0.89
CA ILE A 9 9.35 10.61 -1.23
C ILE A 9 10.01 11.50 -2.30
N ASN A 10 9.33 12.61 -2.66
CA ASN A 10 9.72 13.54 -3.70
C ASN A 10 10.19 12.83 -4.99
N ASN A 11 9.46 11.79 -5.40
CA ASN A 11 9.83 10.97 -6.54
C ASN A 11 8.60 10.34 -7.21
N CYS A 12 8.74 10.01 -8.49
CA CYS A 12 7.74 9.22 -9.21
C CYS A 12 7.81 7.75 -8.78
N VAL A 13 6.66 7.18 -8.49
CA VAL A 13 6.48 5.74 -8.28
C VAL A 13 6.05 5.12 -9.60
N GLY A 14 6.73 4.06 -10.01
CA GLY A 14 6.49 3.35 -11.26
C GLY A 14 7.09 1.95 -11.23
N TYR A 15 7.16 1.31 -12.39
CA TYR A 15 7.49 -0.13 -12.49
C TYR A 15 8.74 -0.57 -11.70
N TRP A 16 9.82 0.19 -11.80
CA TRP A 16 11.13 -0.20 -11.24
C TRP A 16 11.29 0.02 -9.74
N ASN A 17 10.47 0.89 -9.13
CA ASN A 17 10.54 1.21 -7.71
C ASN A 17 9.24 0.92 -6.95
N TYR A 18 8.21 0.39 -7.62
CA TYR A 18 6.92 0.07 -6.99
C TYR A 18 7.07 -0.92 -5.84
N LYS A 19 7.90 -1.96 -5.99
CA LYS A 19 8.19 -2.91 -4.90
C LYS A 19 8.79 -2.22 -3.68
N ALA A 20 9.81 -1.38 -3.89
CA ALA A 20 10.46 -0.66 -2.80
C ALA A 20 9.47 0.29 -2.11
N PHE A 21 8.60 0.94 -2.89
CA PHE A 21 7.54 1.80 -2.36
C PHE A 21 6.51 1.04 -1.50
N VAL A 22 5.99 -0.10 -1.97
CA VAL A 22 5.06 -0.93 -1.17
C VAL A 22 5.73 -1.41 0.13
N MET A 23 7.02 -1.79 0.08
CA MET A 23 7.76 -2.18 1.28
C MET A 23 7.99 -1.00 2.23
N LEU A 24 8.27 0.20 1.72
CA LEU A 24 8.36 1.42 2.52
C LEU A 24 7.06 1.66 3.29
N VAL A 25 5.92 1.60 2.60
CA VAL A 25 4.60 1.80 3.23
C VAL A 25 4.32 0.70 4.26
N LEU A 26 4.63 -0.57 3.94
CA LEU A 26 4.48 -1.69 4.87
C LEU A 26 5.28 -1.47 6.17
N TYR A 27 6.56 -1.15 6.06
CA TYR A 27 7.40 -0.92 7.24
C TYR A 27 7.00 0.34 8.02
N ALA A 28 6.56 1.40 7.35
CA ALA A 28 6.02 2.59 8.01
C ALA A 28 4.73 2.28 8.78
N THR A 29 3.84 1.45 8.22
CA THR A 29 2.63 0.98 8.91
C THR A 29 2.98 0.14 10.14
N ILE A 30 3.89 -0.82 10.02
CA ILE A 30 4.33 -1.64 11.15
C ILE A 30 4.97 -0.78 12.25
N GLY A 31 5.87 0.13 11.87
CA GLY A 31 6.54 1.03 12.81
C GLY A 31 5.59 1.98 13.53
N SER A 32 4.59 2.53 12.83
CA SER A 32 3.58 3.41 13.43
C SER A 32 2.65 2.65 14.40
N ILE A 33 2.20 1.44 14.02
CA ILE A 33 1.42 0.58 14.91
C ILE A 33 2.23 0.18 16.15
N HIS A 34 3.49 -0.26 15.97
CA HIS A 34 4.35 -0.65 17.08
C HIS A 34 4.55 0.51 18.07
N SER A 35 4.83 1.71 17.56
CA SER A 35 4.97 2.91 18.37
C SER A 35 3.68 3.27 19.11
N THR A 36 2.52 3.11 18.45
CA THR A 36 1.21 3.31 19.07
C THR A 36 0.97 2.33 20.22
N VAL A 37 1.28 1.05 20.02
CA VAL A 37 1.14 0.01 21.06
C VAL A 37 2.02 0.32 22.27
N ILE A 38 3.28 0.71 22.06
CA ILE A 38 4.18 1.12 23.14
C ILE A 38 3.58 2.30 23.90
N LEU A 39 3.16 3.36 23.20
CA LEU A 39 2.61 4.55 23.84
C LEU A 39 1.35 4.25 24.66
N VAL A 40 0.40 3.48 24.10
CA VAL A 40 -0.83 3.11 24.80
C VAL A 40 -0.50 2.26 26.03
N THR A 41 0.41 1.30 25.91
CA THR A 41 0.83 0.46 27.03
C THR A 41 1.47 1.29 28.14
N CYS A 42 2.38 2.21 27.80
CA CYS A 42 2.98 3.14 28.75
C CYS A 42 1.96 4.08 29.39
N ALA A 43 0.93 4.49 28.64
CA ALA A 43 -0.16 5.32 29.16
C ALA A 43 -1.01 4.54 30.19
N LEU A 44 -1.31 3.28 29.91
CA LEU A 44 -2.14 2.42 30.77
C LEU A 44 -1.42 2.00 32.06
N GLN A 45 -0.09 1.84 32.01
CA GLN A 45 0.72 1.51 33.19
C GLN A 45 0.94 2.70 34.12
N ARG A 46 0.54 3.91 33.71
CA ARG A 46 0.81 5.11 34.47
C ARG A 46 -0.30 5.41 35.46
N ASP A 47 0.10 5.78 36.67
CA ASP A 47 -0.80 6.39 37.65
C ASP A 47 -1.08 7.85 37.26
N TRP A 48 -2.37 8.15 37.03
CA TRP A 48 -2.85 9.44 36.58
C TRP A 48 -3.39 10.33 37.71
N ASP A 49 -3.43 9.84 38.95
CA ASP A 49 -4.05 10.55 40.09
C ASP A 49 -3.14 11.61 40.73
N PHE A 50 -1.85 11.63 40.38
CA PHE A 50 -0.94 12.70 40.81
C PHE A 50 -1.18 14.02 40.04
N SER A 51 -1.80 14.97 40.73
CA SER A 51 -2.24 16.30 40.27
C SER A 51 -1.16 17.18 39.57
N GLY A 52 0.13 16.83 39.65
CA GLY A 52 1.25 17.65 39.16
C GLY A 52 1.71 17.41 37.71
N ARG A 53 1.03 16.62 36.87
CA ARG A 53 1.54 16.22 35.54
C ARG A 53 0.62 16.53 34.35
N VAL A 54 -0.05 17.68 34.34
CA VAL A 54 -0.86 18.15 33.19
C VAL A 54 -0.09 18.11 31.85
N PRO A 55 1.17 18.57 31.75
CA PRO A 55 1.92 18.53 30.49
C PRO A 55 2.10 17.11 29.94
N VAL A 56 2.21 16.14 30.85
CA VAL A 56 2.43 14.74 30.49
C VAL A 56 1.14 14.07 30.04
N LYS A 57 0.01 14.37 30.70
CA LYS A 57 -1.33 13.97 30.23
C LYS A 57 -1.59 14.47 28.82
N ILE A 58 -1.29 15.75 28.57
CA ILE A 58 -1.40 16.36 27.25
C ILE A 58 -0.51 15.63 26.24
N PHE A 59 0.76 15.38 26.56
CA PHE A 59 1.68 14.66 25.66
C PHE A 59 1.15 13.30 25.22
N TYR A 60 0.69 12.45 26.15
CA TYR A 60 0.19 11.11 25.81
C TYR A 60 -1.08 11.17 24.99
N PHE A 61 -1.99 12.10 25.31
CA PHE A 61 -3.24 12.24 24.57
C PHE A 61 -3.00 12.76 23.14
N THR A 62 -2.21 13.83 22.99
CA THR A 62 -1.96 14.44 21.68
C THR A 62 -1.11 13.55 20.79
N PHE A 63 0.02 13.05 21.30
CA PHE A 63 0.91 12.18 20.53
C PHE A 63 0.26 10.82 20.27
N GLY A 64 -0.49 10.28 21.24
CA GLY A 64 -1.27 9.06 21.07
C GLY A 64 -2.31 9.19 19.96
N ALA A 65 -3.12 10.25 19.98
CA ALA A 65 -4.11 10.51 18.94
C ALA A 65 -3.46 10.67 17.55
N MET A 66 -2.34 11.39 17.47
CA MET A 66 -1.58 11.57 16.23
C MET A 66 -1.04 10.23 15.70
N MET A 67 -0.49 9.38 16.56
CA MET A 67 0.06 8.08 16.15
C MET A 67 -1.01 7.09 15.72
N VAL A 68 -2.18 7.11 16.36
CA VAL A 68 -3.36 6.34 15.91
C VAL A 68 -3.80 6.81 14.53
N ALA A 69 -3.95 8.12 14.34
CA ALA A 69 -4.34 8.69 13.04
C ALA A 69 -3.34 8.33 11.94
N LEU A 70 -2.03 8.44 12.23
CA LEU A 70 -0.97 8.05 11.30
C LEU A 70 -1.05 6.56 10.93
N SER A 71 -1.24 5.68 11.93
CA SER A 71 -1.35 4.24 11.73
C SER A 71 -2.56 3.88 10.85
N LEU A 72 -3.70 4.54 11.06
CA LEU A 72 -4.89 4.36 10.23
C LEU A 72 -4.67 4.84 8.80
N THR A 73 -4.09 6.02 8.61
CA THR A 73 -3.79 6.56 7.28
C THR A 73 -2.82 5.67 6.51
N LEU A 74 -1.71 5.25 7.14
CA LEU A 74 -0.75 4.35 6.50
C LEU A 74 -1.33 2.95 6.27
N GLY A 75 -2.15 2.45 7.20
CA GLY A 75 -2.82 1.15 7.07
C GLY A 75 -3.82 1.11 5.92
N THR A 76 -4.65 2.14 5.79
CA THR A 76 -5.59 2.28 4.66
C THR A 76 -4.86 2.44 3.33
N PHE A 77 -3.80 3.25 3.30
CA PHE A 77 -2.97 3.42 2.12
C PHE A 77 -2.23 2.14 1.70
N LEU A 78 -1.73 1.37 2.67
CA LEU A 78 -1.16 0.04 2.43
C LEU A 78 -2.21 -0.92 1.85
N GLY A 79 -3.41 -0.95 2.45
CA GLY A 79 -4.52 -1.78 1.98
C GLY A 79 -4.90 -1.48 0.53
N TRP A 80 -4.91 -0.19 0.17
CA TRP A 80 -5.11 0.25 -1.21
C TRP A 80 -4.04 -0.31 -2.16
N HIS A 81 -2.76 -0.20 -1.82
CA HIS A 81 -1.69 -0.72 -2.67
C HIS A 81 -1.65 -2.26 -2.72
N ILE A 82 -2.07 -2.95 -1.66
CA ILE A 82 -2.28 -4.42 -1.69
C ILE A 82 -3.41 -4.77 -2.67
N TYR A 83 -4.52 -4.03 -2.66
CA TYR A 83 -5.60 -4.23 -3.62
C TYR A 83 -5.10 -4.07 -5.07
N LEU A 84 -4.38 -2.99 -5.37
CA LEU A 84 -3.77 -2.76 -6.68
C LEU A 84 -2.80 -3.89 -7.07
N LEU A 85 -1.95 -4.32 -6.14
CA LEU A 85 -0.99 -5.42 -6.31
C LEU A 85 -1.70 -6.74 -6.67
N THR A 86 -2.78 -7.08 -5.95
CA THR A 86 -3.53 -8.34 -6.19
C THR A 86 -4.28 -8.36 -7.51
N HIS A 87 -4.55 -7.20 -8.12
CA HIS A 87 -5.24 -7.08 -9.40
C HIS A 87 -4.31 -6.71 -10.56
N ASN A 88 -3.01 -6.55 -10.29
CA ASN A 88 -1.99 -6.11 -11.25
C ASN A 88 -2.45 -4.87 -12.03
N MET A 89 -2.77 -3.81 -11.29
CA MET A 89 -3.16 -2.52 -11.82
C MET A 89 -2.38 -1.41 -11.12
N THR A 90 -2.10 -0.34 -11.84
CA THR A 90 -1.67 0.94 -11.30
C THR A 90 -2.89 1.76 -10.86
N THR A 91 -2.64 2.82 -10.09
CA THR A 91 -3.66 3.79 -9.68
C THR A 91 -4.32 4.44 -10.90
N ILE A 92 -3.56 4.74 -11.95
CA ILE A 92 -4.10 5.28 -13.21
C ILE A 92 -5.00 4.25 -13.89
N GLU A 93 -4.52 3.01 -14.04
CA GLU A 93 -5.30 1.92 -14.65
C GLU A 93 -6.58 1.59 -13.87
N TYR A 94 -6.60 1.78 -12.55
CA TYR A 94 -7.81 1.65 -11.74
C TYR A 94 -8.89 2.65 -12.17
N TYR A 95 -8.54 3.95 -12.30
CA TYR A 95 -9.50 4.98 -12.70
C TYR A 95 -9.94 4.81 -14.16
N GLU A 96 -9.01 4.45 -15.05
CA GLU A 96 -9.35 4.07 -16.43
C GLU A 96 -10.28 2.87 -16.47
N GLY A 97 -10.04 1.87 -15.62
CA GLY A 97 -10.86 0.68 -15.46
C GLY A 97 -12.26 0.97 -14.95
N ILE A 98 -12.44 1.88 -13.98
CA ILE A 98 -13.77 2.34 -13.56
C ILE A 98 -14.55 2.93 -14.73
N ARG A 99 -13.90 3.81 -15.50
CA ARG A 99 -14.53 4.45 -16.67
C ARG A 99 -14.89 3.41 -17.73
N ALA A 100 -13.98 2.48 -18.02
CA ALA A 100 -14.20 1.42 -18.97
C ALA A 100 -15.34 0.47 -18.53
N ALA A 101 -15.40 0.13 -17.24
CA ALA A 101 -16.48 -0.67 -16.66
C ALA A 101 -17.84 0.01 -16.76
N TRP A 102 -17.89 1.32 -16.52
CA TRP A 102 -19.12 2.10 -16.67
C TRP A 102 -19.59 2.13 -18.13
N LEU A 103 -18.68 2.32 -19.09
CA LEU A 103 -19.00 2.27 -20.52
C LEU A 103 -19.47 0.88 -20.96
N ALA A 104 -18.79 -0.18 -20.53
CA ALA A 104 -19.15 -1.56 -20.83
C ALA A 104 -20.57 -1.87 -20.30
N LYS A 105 -20.88 -1.47 -19.07
CA LYS A 105 -22.22 -1.65 -18.50
C LYS A 105 -23.30 -0.96 -19.34
N LYS A 106 -23.01 0.23 -19.89
CA LYS A 106 -23.94 0.93 -20.78
C LYS A 106 -24.13 0.25 -22.13
N SER A 107 -23.11 -0.43 -22.65
CA SER A 107 -23.18 -1.21 -23.88
C SER A 107 -23.67 -2.65 -23.68
N GLY A 108 -24.08 -3.03 -22.45
CA GLY A 108 -24.48 -4.41 -22.12
C GLY A 108 -23.31 -5.40 -22.08
N GLN A 109 -22.07 -4.90 -22.05
CA GLN A 109 -20.85 -5.70 -21.97
C GLN A 109 -20.30 -5.74 -20.54
N SER A 110 -19.45 -6.73 -20.27
CA SER A 110 -18.71 -6.85 -19.02
C SER A 110 -17.27 -6.40 -19.22
N TYR A 111 -16.76 -5.57 -18.33
CA TYR A 111 -15.35 -5.14 -18.34
C TYR A 111 -14.50 -6.07 -17.50
N ARG A 112 -13.34 -6.46 -18.05
CA ARG A 112 -12.33 -7.22 -17.34
C ARG A 112 -10.96 -6.58 -17.56
N HIS A 113 -10.26 -6.32 -16.46
CA HIS A 113 -8.94 -5.71 -16.53
C HIS A 113 -7.93 -6.66 -17.23
N PRO A 114 -7.26 -6.23 -18.32
CA PRO A 114 -6.48 -7.10 -19.18
C PRO A 114 -5.23 -7.67 -18.51
N PHE A 115 -4.62 -6.93 -17.58
CA PHE A 115 -3.39 -7.33 -16.90
C PHE A 115 -3.64 -8.21 -15.66
N ASN A 116 -4.89 -8.41 -15.26
CA ASN A 116 -5.21 -9.29 -14.14
C ASN A 116 -5.16 -10.77 -14.57
N VAL A 117 -4.02 -11.42 -14.31
CA VAL A 117 -3.75 -12.83 -14.69
C VAL A 117 -3.93 -13.81 -13.52
N GLY A 118 -4.50 -13.35 -12.40
CA GLY A 118 -4.76 -14.10 -11.18
C GLY A 118 -3.87 -13.66 -10.01
N VAL A 119 -4.43 -13.65 -8.79
CA VAL A 119 -3.83 -13.02 -7.59
C VAL A 119 -2.38 -13.45 -7.34
N TYR A 120 -2.10 -14.75 -7.31
CA TYR A 120 -0.74 -15.23 -7.06
C TYR A 120 0.24 -14.77 -8.14
N LYS A 121 -0.15 -14.89 -9.43
CA LYS A 121 0.68 -14.45 -10.56
C LYS A 121 0.92 -12.93 -10.50
N ASN A 122 -0.13 -12.15 -10.26
CA ASN A 122 -0.07 -10.70 -10.11
C ASN A 122 0.95 -10.29 -9.03
N ILE A 123 0.87 -10.91 -7.84
CA ILE A 123 1.81 -10.63 -6.75
C ILE A 123 3.24 -11.04 -7.14
N THR A 124 3.44 -12.21 -7.73
CA THR A 124 4.79 -12.67 -8.12
C THR A 124 5.42 -11.83 -9.24
N LEU A 125 4.63 -11.21 -10.12
CA LEU A 125 5.15 -10.30 -11.15
C LEU A 125 5.81 -9.06 -10.54
N VAL A 126 5.28 -8.60 -9.40
CA VAL A 126 5.80 -7.40 -8.72
C VAL A 126 6.82 -7.76 -7.63
N LEU A 127 6.51 -8.69 -6.73
CA LEU A 127 7.37 -9.04 -5.59
C LEU A 127 8.50 -10.02 -5.94
N GLY A 128 8.33 -10.76 -7.04
CA GLY A 128 9.27 -11.75 -7.54
C GLY A 128 8.88 -13.20 -7.22
N PRO A 129 9.54 -14.17 -7.85
CA PRO A 129 9.21 -15.58 -7.73
C PRO A 129 9.61 -16.19 -6.37
N ASN A 130 10.58 -15.59 -5.68
CA ASN A 130 11.06 -16.09 -4.39
C ASN A 130 10.38 -15.35 -3.23
N MET A 131 9.48 -16.04 -2.53
CA MET A 131 8.72 -15.52 -1.39
C MET A 131 9.60 -15.02 -0.24
N LEU A 132 10.77 -15.66 -0.01
CA LEU A 132 11.70 -15.25 1.04
C LEU A 132 12.28 -13.85 0.79
N LYS A 133 12.29 -13.40 -0.47
CA LYS A 133 12.80 -12.08 -0.88
C LYS A 133 11.69 -11.04 -1.06
N TRP A 134 10.43 -11.37 -0.74
CA TRP A 134 9.33 -10.42 -0.89
C TRP A 134 9.52 -9.18 -0.02
N LEU A 135 9.94 -9.39 1.23
CA LEU A 135 10.21 -8.31 2.19
C LEU A 135 11.50 -7.52 1.89
N CYS A 136 12.33 -7.99 0.95
CA CYS A 136 13.57 -7.33 0.57
C CYS A 136 13.29 -6.31 -0.56
N PRO A 137 13.39 -4.99 -0.30
CA PRO A 137 13.00 -3.96 -1.27
C PRO A 137 13.88 -3.93 -2.53
N SER A 138 15.15 -4.33 -2.42
CA SER A 138 16.12 -4.31 -3.52
C SER A 138 16.09 -5.57 -4.40
N SER A 139 15.30 -6.58 -4.05
CA SER A 139 15.18 -7.80 -4.85
C SER A 139 14.25 -7.56 -6.05
N VAL A 140 14.76 -6.89 -7.09
CA VAL A 140 14.06 -6.55 -8.33
C VAL A 140 14.64 -7.22 -9.58
N GLY A 141 15.56 -8.17 -9.42
CA GLY A 141 16.22 -8.86 -10.55
C GLY A 141 15.30 -9.72 -11.43
N HIS A 142 14.04 -9.91 -11.04
CA HIS A 142 13.01 -10.61 -11.84
C HIS A 142 12.25 -9.68 -12.79
N LEU A 143 12.39 -8.36 -12.63
CA LEU A 143 11.73 -7.38 -13.49
C LEU A 143 12.31 -7.44 -14.91
N LYS A 144 11.45 -7.24 -15.91
CA LYS A 144 11.80 -7.26 -17.34
C LYS A 144 11.92 -5.83 -17.86
N ASP A 145 11.82 -5.64 -19.17
CA ASP A 145 11.92 -4.37 -19.89
C ASP A 145 10.93 -3.26 -19.43
N GLY A 146 9.84 -3.60 -18.74
CA GLY A 146 8.82 -2.64 -18.30
C GLY A 146 7.96 -2.07 -19.44
N ILE A 147 8.04 -2.67 -20.64
CA ILE A 147 7.24 -2.34 -21.82
C ILE A 147 6.30 -3.48 -22.23
N SER A 148 6.63 -4.72 -21.88
CA SER A 148 5.82 -5.90 -22.21
C SER A 148 5.28 -6.59 -20.96
N PHE A 149 3.96 -6.79 -20.92
CA PHE A 149 3.27 -7.35 -19.75
C PHE A 149 2.36 -8.51 -20.15
N PRO A 150 2.26 -9.55 -19.30
CA PRO A 150 1.35 -10.67 -19.56
C PRO A 150 -0.10 -10.19 -19.47
N VAL A 151 -0.90 -10.57 -20.47
CA VAL A 151 -2.34 -10.30 -20.53
C VAL A 151 -3.15 -11.57 -20.32
N SER A 152 -4.33 -11.44 -19.72
CA SER A 152 -5.30 -12.52 -19.56
C SER A 152 -5.77 -13.00 -20.95
N ARG A 153 -5.58 -14.29 -21.27
CA ARG A 153 -5.87 -14.87 -22.59
C ARG A 153 -7.36 -15.14 -22.88
N TYR A 154 -8.28 -14.78 -22.00
CA TYR A 154 -9.73 -14.96 -22.22
C TYR A 154 -10.36 -13.88 -23.13
N ASN A 155 -9.61 -13.38 -24.12
CA ASN A 155 -10.07 -12.44 -25.14
C ASN A 155 -10.20 -13.14 -26.50
N SER A 156 -10.98 -14.21 -26.55
CA SER A 156 -11.49 -14.82 -27.80
C SER A 156 -12.94 -15.19 -27.61
#